data_AF-A0A218P9U9-F1
#
_entry.id   AF-A0A218P9U9-F1
#
_cell.length_a   1.000
_cell.length_b   1.000
_cell.length_c   1.000
_cell.angle_alpha   90.00
_cell.angle_beta   90.00
_cell.angle_gamma   90.00
#
_symmetry.space_group_name_H-M   'P 1'
#
loop_
_entity.id
_entity.type
_entity.pdbx_description
1 polymer ?
#
loop_
_entity_poly.entity_id
_entity_poly.type
_entity_poly.pdbx_seq_one_letter_code
_entity_poly.pdbx_strand_id
1 'polypeptide(L)'
;MTGRKALVVFVIALLLVASVFSTYSWWQCRKEKREILVDVYIGSQLSILALGEIGDLMEHQLQNNASKIVLLIYTMDYRDKAYEVGHTFLILYLHSDEDKFWKLSVAIRNLADFLSTALNGGPEECVHKLGENLETLKKFDALFKELRKYEDPFDIPAGLAEEFFNTSEQLKW
;
A
#
# COMPACT_ATOMS: atom_id res chain seq x y z
N MET A 1 -16.96 62.44 0.37
CA MET A 1 -15.87 61.52 0.79
C MET A 1 -16.35 60.30 1.58
N THR A 2 -17.54 60.33 2.19
CA THR A 2 -18.10 59.26 3.05
C THR A 2 -18.53 58.00 2.29
N GLY A 3 -19.14 58.14 1.10
CA GLY A 3 -19.62 56.99 0.30
C GLY A 3 -18.51 56.08 -0.23
N ARG A 4 -17.35 56.63 -0.60
CA ARG A 4 -16.17 55.83 -1.03
C ARG A 4 -15.62 54.98 0.11
N LYS A 5 -15.56 55.51 1.34
CA LYS A 5 -15.08 54.76 2.50
C LYS A 5 -16.05 53.63 2.87
N ALA A 6 -17.35 53.89 2.84
CA ALA A 6 -18.38 52.88 3.08
C ALA A 6 -18.35 51.76 2.02
N LEU A 7 -18.19 52.11 0.74
CA LEU A 7 -18.03 51.14 -0.35
C LEU A 7 -16.78 50.28 -0.16
N VAL A 8 -15.65 50.88 0.20
CA VAL A 8 -14.39 50.14 0.45
C VAL A 8 -14.55 49.18 1.63
N VAL A 9 -15.15 49.62 2.74
CA VAL A 9 -15.43 48.75 3.90
C VAL A 9 -16.36 47.60 3.52
N PHE A 10 -17.41 47.87 2.72
CA PHE A 10 -18.32 46.85 2.23
C PHE A 10 -17.63 45.82 1.33
N VAL A 11 -16.78 46.27 0.40
CA VAL A 11 -16.00 45.37 -0.46
C VAL A 11 -15.03 44.52 0.36
N ILE A 12 -14.34 45.11 1.35
CA ILE A 12 -13.46 44.36 2.25
C ILE A 12 -14.25 43.30 3.03
N ALA A 13 -15.42 43.66 3.57
CA ALA A 13 -16.28 42.73 4.29
C ALA A 13 -16.72 41.56 3.40
N LEU A 14 -17.10 41.81 2.14
CA LEU A 14 -17.43 40.76 1.17
C LEU A 14 -16.23 39.85 0.86
N LEU A 15 -15.04 40.42 0.67
CA LEU A 15 -13.83 39.63 0.42
C LEU A 15 -13.47 38.75 1.62
N LEU A 16 -13.65 39.24 2.84
CA LEU A 16 -13.42 38.45 4.06
C LEU A 16 -14.40 37.28 4.13
N VAL A 17 -15.69 37.50 3.88
CA VAL A 17 -16.70 36.43 3.85
C VAL A 17 -16.37 35.39 2.77
N ALA A 18 -16.03 35.85 1.55
CA ALA A 18 -15.64 34.97 0.45
C ALA A 18 -14.37 34.17 0.78
N SER A 19 -13.38 34.79 1.43
CA SER A 19 -12.14 34.12 1.86
C SER A 19 -12.42 33.04 2.90
N VAL A 20 -13.26 33.32 3.89
CA VAL A 20 -13.64 32.33 4.93
C VAL A 20 -14.38 31.16 4.27
N PHE A 21 -15.35 31.44 3.40
CA PHE A 21 -16.12 30.40 2.71
C PHE A 21 -15.24 29.54 1.79
N SER A 22 -14.33 30.16 1.03
CA SER A 22 -13.39 29.45 0.17
C SER A 22 -12.43 28.58 0.97
N THR A 23 -11.92 29.09 2.10
CA THR A 23 -11.02 28.32 2.98
C THR A 23 -11.75 27.13 3.60
N TYR A 24 -12.99 27.31 4.06
CA TYR A 24 -13.82 26.25 4.62
C TYR A 24 -14.13 25.16 3.58
N SER A 25 -14.57 25.56 2.38
CA SER A 25 -14.86 24.63 1.28
C SER A 25 -13.63 23.82 0.87
N TRP A 26 -12.47 24.48 0.79
CA TRP A 26 -11.20 23.80 0.50
C TRP A 26 -10.82 22.80 1.60
N TRP A 27 -10.98 23.17 2.87
CA TRP A 27 -10.72 22.28 4.00
C TRP A 27 -11.65 21.05 3.98
N GLN A 28 -12.94 21.25 3.73
CA GLN A 28 -13.91 20.17 3.63
C GLN A 28 -13.57 19.21 2.48
N CYS A 29 -13.22 19.73 1.31
CA CYS A 29 -12.80 18.92 0.16
C CYS A 29 -11.52 18.10 0.47
N ARG A 30 -10.55 18.70 1.18
CA ARG A 30 -9.34 18.00 1.65
C ARG A 30 -9.68 16.87 2.62
N LYS A 31 -10.63 17.11 3.53
CA LYS A 31 -11.09 16.10 4.49
C LYS A 31 -11.77 14.93 3.78
N GLU A 32 -12.74 15.19 2.91
CA GLU A 32 -13.45 14.16 2.14
C GLU A 32 -12.49 13.34 1.27
N LYS A 33 -11.52 13.99 0.62
CA LYS A 33 -10.48 13.29 -0.15
C LYS A 33 -9.66 12.35 0.74
N ARG A 34 -9.28 12.78 1.94
CA ARG A 34 -8.53 11.94 2.89
C ARG A 34 -9.36 10.73 3.31
N GLU A 35 -10.63 10.92 3.64
CA GLU A 35 -11.56 9.83 4.02
C GLU A 35 -11.69 8.79 2.91
N ILE A 36 -11.86 9.21 1.65
CA ILE A 36 -11.90 8.29 0.50
C ILE A 36 -10.59 7.47 0.38
N LEU A 37 -9.44 8.09 0.60
CA LEU A 37 -8.15 7.39 0.55
C LEU A 37 -7.98 6.38 1.70
N VAL A 38 -8.49 6.71 2.88
CA VAL A 38 -8.55 5.77 4.01
C VAL A 38 -9.45 4.59 3.65
N ASP A 39 -10.62 4.83 3.05
CA ASP A 39 -11.53 3.75 2.62
C ASP A 39 -10.90 2.81 1.58
N VAL A 40 -10.17 3.37 0.61
CA VAL A 40 -9.40 2.58 -0.38
C VAL A 40 -8.39 1.67 0.33
N TYR A 41 -7.68 2.19 1.33
CA TYR A 41 -6.73 1.40 2.12
C TYR A 41 -7.43 0.31 2.94
N ILE A 42 -8.54 0.64 3.60
CA ILE A 42 -9.35 -0.33 4.36
C ILE A 42 -9.82 -1.48 3.46
N GLY A 43 -10.19 -1.20 2.22
CA GLY A 43 -10.57 -2.23 1.24
C GLY A 43 -9.51 -3.31 1.02
N SER A 44 -8.22 -2.97 1.18
CA SER A 44 -7.10 -3.90 0.98
C SER A 44 -6.67 -4.68 2.23
N GLN A 45 -7.30 -4.44 3.39
CA GLN A 45 -6.88 -5.01 4.68
C GLN A 45 -6.92 -6.54 4.72
N LEU A 46 -7.86 -7.18 4.01
CA LEU A 46 -7.91 -8.64 3.91
C LEU A 46 -6.71 -9.20 3.13
N SER A 47 -6.27 -8.48 2.09
CA SER A 47 -5.11 -8.85 1.29
C SER A 47 -3.81 -8.60 2.07
N ILE A 48 -3.71 -7.50 2.82
CA ILE A 48 -2.61 -7.24 3.78
C ILE A 48 -2.54 -8.35 4.83
N LEU A 49 -3.68 -8.76 5.38
CA LEU A 49 -3.76 -9.83 6.38
C LEU A 49 -3.19 -11.14 5.84
N ALA A 50 -3.67 -11.58 4.68
CA ALA A 50 -3.20 -12.83 4.11
C ALA A 50 -1.71 -12.78 3.73
N LEU A 51 -1.23 -11.66 3.18
CA LEU A 51 0.19 -11.47 2.88
C LEU A 51 1.08 -11.50 4.14
N GLY A 52 0.52 -11.31 5.33
CA GLY A 52 1.20 -11.55 6.60
C GLY A 52 1.49 -13.03 6.89
N GLU A 53 1.04 -13.96 6.07
CA GLU A 53 1.25 -15.41 6.26
C GLU A 53 1.97 -16.08 5.08
N ILE A 54 2.54 -15.29 4.15
CA ILE A 54 3.13 -15.82 2.92
C ILE A 54 4.34 -16.72 3.21
N GLY A 55 5.30 -16.28 3.99
CA GLY A 55 6.51 -17.03 4.32
C GLY A 55 6.21 -18.24 5.19
N ASP A 56 5.46 -18.06 6.28
CA ASP A 56 5.04 -19.10 7.21
C ASP A 56 4.26 -20.22 6.48
N LEU A 57 3.31 -19.87 5.61
CA LEU A 57 2.54 -20.86 4.85
C LEU A 57 3.42 -21.55 3.80
N MET A 58 4.25 -20.80 3.07
CA MET A 58 5.15 -21.39 2.06
C MET A 58 6.14 -22.36 2.69
N GLU A 59 6.72 -22.01 3.85
CA GLU A 59 7.58 -22.91 4.61
C GLU A 59 6.83 -24.20 4.97
N HIS A 60 5.63 -24.07 5.54
CA HIS A 60 4.84 -25.22 5.93
C HIS A 60 4.53 -26.14 4.75
N GLN A 61 4.15 -25.58 3.60
CA GLN A 61 3.87 -26.37 2.40
C GLN A 61 5.12 -27.07 1.84
N LEU A 62 6.27 -26.39 1.84
CA LEU A 62 7.54 -26.95 1.38
C LEU A 62 8.02 -28.08 2.30
N GLN A 63 7.95 -27.91 3.63
CA GLN A 63 8.40 -28.93 4.60
C GLN A 63 7.52 -30.18 4.61
N ASN A 64 6.22 -30.05 4.33
CA ASN A 64 5.27 -31.16 4.34
C ASN A 64 5.09 -31.84 2.96
N ASN A 65 5.99 -31.57 2.00
CA ASN A 65 5.92 -32.11 0.64
C ASN A 65 4.54 -31.89 0.00
N ALA A 66 3.98 -30.69 0.15
CA ALA A 66 2.72 -30.34 -0.49
C ALA A 66 2.81 -30.61 -1.99
N SER A 67 1.69 -31.01 -2.60
CA SER A 67 1.67 -31.21 -4.05
C SER A 67 2.07 -29.91 -4.75
N LYS A 68 2.84 -30.00 -5.83
CA LYS A 68 3.29 -28.82 -6.57
C LYS A 68 2.09 -27.94 -7.01
N ILE A 69 0.94 -28.54 -7.30
CA ILE A 69 -0.30 -27.83 -7.63
C ILE A 69 -0.78 -26.96 -6.47
N VAL A 70 -0.72 -27.45 -5.23
CA VAL A 70 -1.11 -26.68 -4.03
C VAL A 70 -0.20 -25.45 -3.85
N LEU A 71 1.11 -25.62 -4.02
CA LEU A 71 2.06 -24.50 -3.97
C LEU A 71 1.78 -23.45 -5.06
N LEU A 72 1.46 -23.89 -6.29
CA LEU A 72 1.09 -22.97 -7.36
C LEU A 72 -0.17 -22.18 -7.02
N ILE A 73 -1.20 -22.81 -6.46
CA ILE A 73 -2.45 -22.15 -6.07
C ILE A 73 -2.18 -21.06 -5.02
N TYR A 74 -1.43 -21.37 -3.96
CA TYR A 74 -1.09 -20.36 -2.95
C TYR A 74 -0.21 -19.25 -3.52
N THR A 75 0.73 -19.58 -4.40
CA THR A 75 1.60 -18.58 -5.04
C THR A 75 0.80 -17.63 -5.94
N MET A 76 -0.17 -18.15 -6.70
CA MET A 76 -1.10 -17.33 -7.48
C MET A 76 -1.94 -16.42 -6.59
N ASP A 77 -2.49 -16.96 -5.50
CA ASP A 77 -3.33 -16.21 -4.57
C ASP A 77 -2.54 -15.07 -3.90
N TYR A 78 -1.32 -15.32 -3.43
CA TYR A 78 -0.46 -14.28 -2.87
C TYR A 78 0.00 -13.25 -3.89
N ARG A 79 0.28 -13.66 -5.14
CA ARG A 79 0.59 -12.73 -6.23
C ARG A 79 -0.56 -11.75 -6.45
N ASP A 80 -1.78 -12.25 -6.55
CA ASP A 80 -2.95 -11.43 -6.86
C ASP A 80 -3.24 -10.43 -5.73
N LYS A 81 -3.11 -10.87 -4.48
CA LYS A 81 -3.20 -10.00 -3.30
C LYS A 81 -2.09 -8.96 -3.25
N ALA A 82 -0.85 -9.32 -3.59
CA ALA A 82 0.26 -8.38 -3.66
C ALA A 82 0.01 -7.31 -4.75
N TYR A 83 -0.52 -7.69 -5.92
CA TYR A 83 -0.93 -6.71 -6.94
C TYR A 83 -1.99 -5.74 -6.43
N GLU A 84 -3.02 -6.25 -5.74
CA GLU A 84 -4.07 -5.43 -5.16
C GLU A 84 -3.50 -4.42 -4.15
N VAL A 85 -2.72 -4.88 -3.17
CA VAL A 85 -2.14 -4.00 -2.14
C VAL A 85 -1.15 -3.00 -2.75
N GLY A 86 -0.31 -3.44 -3.69
CA GLY A 86 0.62 -2.57 -4.41
C GLY A 86 -0.11 -1.48 -5.22
N HIS A 87 -1.27 -1.80 -5.80
CA HIS A 87 -2.13 -0.83 -6.48
C HIS A 87 -2.79 0.15 -5.51
N THR A 88 -3.26 -0.32 -4.36
CA THR A 88 -3.79 0.53 -3.28
C THR A 88 -2.77 1.59 -2.85
N PHE A 89 -1.52 1.20 -2.60
CA PHE A 89 -0.47 2.16 -2.27
C PHE A 89 -0.09 3.09 -3.42
N LEU A 90 -0.24 2.64 -4.68
CA LEU A 90 -0.06 3.54 -5.82
C LEU A 90 -1.14 4.62 -5.85
N ILE A 91 -2.42 4.27 -5.60
CA ILE A 91 -3.52 5.24 -5.52
C ILE A 91 -3.24 6.25 -4.40
N LEU A 92 -2.82 5.78 -3.22
CA LEU A 92 -2.45 6.64 -2.10
C LEU A 92 -1.34 7.62 -2.50
N TYR A 93 -0.27 7.15 -3.14
CA TYR A 93 0.80 8.00 -3.63
C TYR A 93 0.31 9.05 -4.63
N LEU A 94 -0.41 8.64 -5.67
CA LEU A 94 -0.91 9.52 -6.73
C LEU A 94 -1.82 10.64 -6.22
N HIS A 95 -2.45 10.45 -5.05
CA HIS A 95 -3.38 11.41 -4.48
C HIS A 95 -2.88 12.13 -3.22
N SER A 96 -1.80 11.68 -2.58
CA SER A 96 -1.21 12.33 -1.41
C SER A 96 0.17 12.96 -1.66
N ASP A 97 0.89 12.47 -2.69
CA ASP A 97 2.29 12.82 -2.98
C ASP A 97 3.28 12.43 -1.86
N GLU A 98 2.90 11.49 -0.98
CA GLU A 98 3.79 10.99 0.09
C GLU A 98 4.66 9.83 -0.41
N ASP A 99 5.98 10.03 -0.44
CA ASP A 99 7.00 9.08 -0.91
C ASP A 99 6.89 7.68 -0.26
N LYS A 100 6.48 7.61 1.01
CA LYS A 100 6.30 6.33 1.72
C LYS A 100 5.32 5.40 1.02
N PHE A 101 4.28 5.94 0.39
CA PHE A 101 3.32 5.13 -0.36
C PHE A 101 3.87 4.66 -1.70
N TRP A 102 4.73 5.47 -2.35
CA TRP A 102 5.44 5.02 -3.54
C TRP A 102 6.36 3.85 -3.22
N LYS A 103 7.15 3.94 -2.14
CA LYS A 103 8.05 2.85 -1.70
C LYS A 103 7.28 1.57 -1.39
N LEU A 104 6.18 1.66 -0.64
CA LEU A 104 5.32 0.51 -0.37
C LEU A 104 4.75 -0.09 -1.66
N SER A 105 4.26 0.76 -2.57
CA SER A 105 3.76 0.32 -3.86
C SER A 105 4.80 -0.45 -4.66
N VAL A 106 6.02 0.09 -4.79
CA VAL A 106 7.12 -0.56 -5.51
C VAL A 106 7.52 -1.87 -4.84
N ALA A 107 7.74 -1.87 -3.52
CA ALA A 107 8.17 -3.05 -2.79
C ALA A 107 7.20 -4.22 -2.92
N ILE A 108 5.90 -3.94 -2.79
CA ILE A 108 4.85 -4.96 -2.84
C ILE A 108 4.62 -5.42 -4.28
N ARG A 109 4.79 -4.54 -5.28
CA ARG A 109 4.77 -4.95 -6.69
C ARG A 109 5.97 -5.80 -7.06
N ASN A 110 7.16 -5.50 -6.55
CA ASN A 110 8.33 -6.37 -6.73
C ASN A 110 8.07 -7.78 -6.18
N LEU A 111 7.40 -7.90 -5.02
CA LEU A 111 6.95 -9.19 -4.51
C LEU A 111 5.97 -9.87 -5.48
N ALA A 112 4.97 -9.16 -6.00
CA ALA A 112 4.02 -9.71 -6.98
C ALA A 112 4.71 -10.17 -8.28
N ASP A 113 5.66 -9.38 -8.78
CA ASP A 113 6.44 -9.66 -9.99
C ASP A 113 7.36 -10.88 -9.79
N PHE A 114 7.97 -11.00 -8.61
CA PHE A 114 8.73 -12.19 -8.21
C PHE A 114 7.84 -13.44 -8.20
N LEU A 115 6.67 -13.39 -7.55
CA LEU A 115 5.73 -14.52 -7.52
C LEU A 115 5.24 -14.87 -8.94
N SER A 116 5.03 -13.87 -9.80
CA SER A 116 4.71 -14.07 -11.22
C SER A 116 5.85 -14.80 -11.95
N THR A 117 7.10 -14.40 -11.70
CA THR A 117 8.29 -15.04 -12.27
C THR A 117 8.39 -16.49 -11.82
N ALA A 118 8.16 -16.78 -10.54
CA ALA A 118 8.15 -18.13 -10.01
C ALA A 118 7.09 -19.03 -10.68
N LEU A 119 5.90 -18.49 -10.94
CA LEU A 119 4.81 -19.23 -11.61
C LEU A 119 5.11 -19.55 -13.09
N ASN A 120 5.84 -18.66 -13.77
CA ASN A 120 6.12 -18.80 -15.20
C ASN A 120 7.15 -19.91 -15.52
N GLY A 121 8.01 -20.27 -14.58
CA GLY A 121 9.03 -21.32 -14.72
C GLY A 121 8.49 -22.76 -14.64
N GLY A 122 7.21 -22.93 -14.32
CA GLY A 122 6.59 -24.23 -14.08
C GLY A 122 6.81 -24.76 -12.65
N PRO A 123 6.26 -25.95 -12.34
CA PRO A 123 6.09 -26.39 -10.95
C PRO A 123 7.38 -26.60 -10.17
N GLU A 124 8.46 -27.04 -10.81
CA GLU A 124 9.75 -27.31 -10.14
C GLU A 124 10.55 -26.04 -9.88
N GLU A 125 10.57 -25.14 -10.87
CA GLU A 125 11.22 -23.85 -10.74
C GLU A 125 10.50 -22.96 -9.72
N CYS A 126 9.17 -23.02 -9.67
CA CYS A 126 8.38 -22.34 -8.65
C CYS A 126 8.81 -22.77 -7.24
N VAL A 127 8.86 -24.08 -6.97
CA VAL A 127 9.30 -24.64 -5.69
C VAL A 127 10.72 -24.18 -5.35
N HIS A 128 11.63 -24.22 -6.31
CA HIS A 128 13.02 -23.79 -6.13
C HIS A 128 13.11 -22.31 -5.75
N LYS A 129 12.50 -21.42 -6.53
CA LYS A 129 12.55 -19.96 -6.30
C LYS A 129 11.91 -19.56 -4.97
N LEU A 130 10.79 -20.20 -4.60
CA LEU A 130 10.16 -19.99 -3.29
C LEU A 130 11.09 -20.44 -2.15
N GLY A 131 11.74 -21.60 -2.31
CA GLY A 131 12.71 -22.09 -1.33
C GLY A 131 13.93 -21.17 -1.16
N GLU A 132 14.51 -20.67 -2.26
CA GLU A 132 15.67 -19.78 -2.22
C GLU A 132 15.41 -18.41 -1.60
N ASN A 133 14.14 -17.98 -1.60
CA ASN A 133 13.66 -16.71 -1.09
C ASN A 133 12.87 -16.83 0.21
N LEU A 134 12.80 -18.03 0.82
CA LEU A 134 11.92 -18.29 1.95
C LEU A 134 12.14 -17.32 3.13
N GLU A 135 13.40 -17.04 3.45
CA GLU A 135 13.76 -16.08 4.50
C GLU A 135 13.35 -14.65 4.16
N THR A 136 13.39 -14.26 2.89
CA THR A 136 12.89 -12.95 2.43
C THR A 136 11.36 -12.89 2.51
N LEU A 137 10.67 -13.98 2.17
CA LEU A 137 9.21 -14.07 2.32
C LEU A 137 8.77 -13.97 3.78
N LYS A 138 9.50 -14.59 4.72
CA LYS A 138 9.26 -14.45 6.16
C LYS A 138 9.50 -13.03 6.68
N LYS A 139 10.44 -12.29 6.10
CA LYS A 139 10.59 -10.86 6.39
C LYS A 139 9.35 -10.09 5.95
N PHE A 140 8.81 -10.39 4.77
CA PHE A 140 7.53 -9.82 4.33
C PHE A 140 6.38 -10.16 5.31
N ASP A 141 6.31 -11.37 5.86
CA ASP A 141 5.30 -11.71 6.88
C ASP A 141 5.33 -10.73 8.05
N ALA A 142 6.51 -10.51 8.62
CA ALA A 142 6.69 -9.60 9.74
C ALA A 142 6.30 -8.16 9.38
N LEU A 143 6.68 -7.72 8.18
CA LEU A 143 6.38 -6.38 7.68
C LEU A 143 4.88 -6.17 7.43
N PHE A 144 4.17 -7.15 6.84
CA PHE A 144 2.72 -7.09 6.66
C PHE A 144 1.97 -7.19 8.00
N LYS A 145 2.45 -8.00 8.96
CA LYS A 145 1.94 -8.05 10.34
C LYS A 145 2.09 -6.70 11.04
N GLU A 146 3.20 -5.99 10.83
CA GLU A 146 3.42 -4.64 11.36
C GLU A 146 2.52 -3.62 10.65
N LEU A 147 2.43 -3.66 9.32
CA LEU A 147 1.60 -2.77 8.52
C LEU A 147 0.11 -2.83 8.92
N ARG A 148 -0.39 -4.02 9.27
CA ARG A 148 -1.76 -4.23 9.73
C ARG A 148 -2.12 -3.45 11.00
N LYS A 149 -1.15 -3.02 11.80
CA LYS A 149 -1.41 -2.25 13.03
C LYS A 149 -1.93 -0.84 12.74
N TYR A 150 -1.78 -0.35 11.51
CA TYR A 150 -2.18 0.99 11.11
C TYR A 150 -3.53 0.91 10.41
N GLU A 151 -4.60 1.37 11.08
CA GLU A 151 -5.94 1.51 10.49
C GLU A 151 -5.99 2.67 9.49
N ASP A 152 -5.26 3.75 9.79
CA ASP A 152 -5.12 4.91 8.94
C ASP A 152 -3.77 4.84 8.18
N PRO A 153 -3.77 4.82 6.83
CA PRO A 153 -2.53 4.71 6.06
C PRO A 153 -1.60 5.91 6.26
N PHE A 154 -2.13 7.06 6.66
CA PHE A 154 -1.33 8.25 6.89
C PHE A 154 -0.48 8.14 8.16
N ASP A 155 -0.81 7.25 9.09
CA ASP A 155 -0.05 6.98 10.31
C ASP A 155 1.11 6.01 10.09
N ILE A 156 1.21 5.38 8.91
CA ILE A 156 2.31 4.48 8.57
C ILE A 156 3.64 5.26 8.60
N PRO A 157 4.65 4.80 9.37
CA PRO A 157 5.93 5.47 9.45
C PRO A 157 6.73 5.25 8.15
N ALA A 158 7.44 6.29 7.71
CA ALA A 158 8.32 6.21 6.54
C ALA A 158 9.41 5.13 6.68
N GLY A 159 9.86 4.86 7.92
CA GLY A 159 10.82 3.78 8.20
C GLY A 159 10.28 2.39 7.83
N LEU A 160 8.99 2.12 8.07
CA LEU A 160 8.39 0.84 7.67
C LEU A 160 8.36 0.71 6.13
N ALA A 161 8.01 1.78 5.43
CA ALA A 161 8.03 1.80 3.96
C ALA A 161 9.44 1.55 3.39
N GLU A 162 10.46 2.10 4.03
CA GLU A 162 11.87 1.87 3.69
C GLU A 162 12.27 0.40 3.91
N GLU A 163 11.84 -0.21 5.02
CA GLU A 163 12.10 -1.62 5.29
C GLU A 163 11.45 -2.56 4.26
N PHE A 164 10.21 -2.25 3.84
CA PHE A 164 9.56 -2.94 2.72
C PHE A 164 10.39 -2.85 1.43
N PHE A 165 10.81 -1.62 1.08
CA PHE A 165 11.61 -1.39 -0.13
C PHE A 165 12.91 -2.19 -0.13
N ASN A 166 13.69 -2.07 0.94
CA ASN A 166 14.96 -2.79 1.12
C ASN A 166 14.78 -4.31 1.18
N THR A 167 13.66 -4.80 1.70
CA THR A 167 13.34 -6.23 1.71
C THR A 167 13.03 -6.73 0.30
N SER A 168 12.34 -5.92 -0.51
CA SER A 168 12.04 -6.28 -1.90
C SER A 168 13.30 -6.39 -2.78
N GLU A 169 14.35 -5.61 -2.51
CA GLU A 169 15.64 -5.69 -3.21
C GLU A 169 16.42 -6.98 -2.89
N GLN A 170 16.06 -7.69 -1.82
CA GLN A 170 16.68 -8.97 -1.45
C GLN A 170 16.06 -10.17 -2.16
N LEU A 171 15.00 -9.97 -2.96
CA LEU A 171 14.39 -11.01 -3.78
C LEU A 171 15.38 -11.46 -4.87
N LYS A 172 15.62 -12.77 -4.94
CA LYS A 172 16.44 -13.42 -5.95
C LYS A 172 15.54 -13.83 -7.11
N TRP A 173 15.80 -13.23 -8.27
CA TRP A 173 15.00 -13.33 -9.49
C TRP A 173 15.31 -14.57 -10.33
#